data_AF-A0A2V8KWA5-F1
#
_entry.id   AF-A0A2V8KWA5-F1
#
_cell.length_a   1.000
_cell.length_b   1.000
_cell.length_c   1.000
_cell.angle_alpha   90.00
_cell.angle_beta   90.00
_cell.angle_gamma   90.00
#
_symmetry.space_group_name_H-M   'P 1'
#
loop_
_entity.id
_entity.type
_entity.pdbx_description
1 polymer ?
#
loop_
_entity_poly.entity_id
_entity_poly.type
_entity_poly.pdbx_seq_one_letter_code
_entity_poly.pdbx_strand_id
1 'polypeptide(L)'
;MKRSVLSPARISLFCIGLIGLVGAFGTAPANAILQVGRNVPPATGYITGVVRSDKGVEAGVWVIAETKDLLTNFIKIVVTDDQGRFMLPELPNANYSVWVRGFGLVDSPKIQMKPGTSSVTLKANPAKTPQEAAQVYPGNYWLSLMQPPAPNLFPGTGAQGNGVGAGMLTQNHWINSLKSGCNFCHQLGNRLTRTLDDVYKVEPDIKASFDAWDRRLHGGVRGDAMYSTLNTMGHDASLKVFADWTDRIAKGEVPPAPERPKGVERNVVVTLWDVGDDHSFMHDEISTDKNHPTLNAGGPVYAVSAGHGQLVVLDPKENSTYAVDIPTRAERESVPSRFPKPVMASLHWGNEHLWGNPPYNPADPHNPMLDSKGRVWTTSKIRPNQDPAWCNDSSNKYSDWYPLRTSGRQASFYDPKTQKWNLIDTCFSTHHLQFDNDPNETVYFNELSGPI
;
A
#
# COMPACT_ATOMS: atom_id res chain seq x y z
N MET A 1 71.51 4.45 -12.61
CA MET A 1 72.70 3.97 -13.35
C MET A 1 72.34 2.68 -14.07
N LYS A 2 72.71 2.64 -15.36
CA LYS A 2 72.51 1.64 -16.41
C LYS A 2 72.49 0.15 -16.03
N ARG A 3 71.62 -0.62 -16.71
CA ARG A 3 71.84 -1.92 -17.41
C ARG A 3 70.53 -2.26 -18.17
N SER A 4 70.34 -1.91 -19.45
CA SER A 4 70.68 -2.65 -20.70
C SER A 4 70.53 -4.18 -20.58
N VAL A 5 69.51 -4.83 -21.14
CA VAL A 5 69.15 -5.11 -22.57
C VAL A 5 70.08 -6.12 -23.24
N LEU A 6 69.48 -7.20 -23.79
CA LEU A 6 69.73 -7.95 -25.06
C LEU A 6 68.79 -9.21 -25.00
N SER A 7 67.68 -9.38 -25.74
CA SER A 7 67.43 -9.48 -27.21
C SER A 7 68.13 -10.68 -27.88
N PRO A 8 67.71 -11.24 -29.04
CA PRO A 8 66.44 -11.32 -29.80
C PRO A 8 66.06 -12.81 -30.10
N ALA A 9 65.03 -13.26 -30.85
CA ALA A 9 64.63 -12.95 -32.23
C ALA A 9 63.28 -13.65 -32.56
N ARG A 10 62.33 -12.90 -33.14
CA ARG A 10 61.82 -12.99 -34.55
C ARG A 10 60.99 -14.26 -34.81
N ILE A 11 59.74 -14.15 -35.26
CA ILE A 11 59.37 -13.66 -36.60
C ILE A 11 58.09 -12.79 -36.55
N SER A 12 58.17 -11.63 -37.21
CA SER A 12 57.04 -10.78 -37.59
C SER A 12 56.48 -11.21 -38.93
N LEU A 13 55.16 -11.02 -39.16
CA LEU A 13 54.69 -10.51 -40.45
C LEU A 13 53.42 -9.65 -40.29
N PHE A 14 53.64 -8.36 -40.51
CA PHE A 14 52.84 -7.31 -41.17
C PHE A 14 51.32 -7.13 -40.95
N CYS A 15 51.07 -6.00 -40.27
CA CYS A 15 50.01 -4.98 -40.35
C CYS A 15 49.23 -4.81 -41.66
N ILE A 16 47.95 -4.40 -41.54
CA ILE A 16 47.36 -3.05 -41.82
C ILE A 16 45.83 -3.22 -41.57
N GLY A 17 45.20 -2.63 -40.54
CA GLY A 17 44.50 -1.31 -40.56
C GLY A 17 43.10 -1.43 -41.20
N LEU A 18 41.97 -0.90 -40.73
CA LEU A 18 41.59 0.03 -39.66
C LEU A 18 40.03 0.01 -39.54
N ILE A 19 39.48 0.37 -38.37
CA ILE A 19 38.16 0.99 -38.12
C ILE A 19 36.88 0.13 -38.18
N GLY A 20 36.21 0.05 -37.01
CA GLY A 20 34.83 0.57 -36.90
C GLY A 20 33.74 -0.42 -36.50
N LEU A 21 33.49 -0.57 -35.19
CA LEU A 21 32.16 -0.44 -34.53
C LEU A 21 32.30 -0.91 -33.07
N VAL A 22 32.50 0.04 -32.16
CA VAL A 22 32.21 -0.18 -30.73
C VAL A 22 30.70 0.01 -30.59
N GLY A 23 29.97 -1.11 -30.59
CA GLY A 23 28.56 -1.13 -30.22
C GLY A 23 28.42 -0.74 -28.76
N ALA A 24 27.72 0.35 -28.50
CA ALA A 24 27.31 0.75 -27.18
C ALA A 24 26.40 -0.33 -26.57
N PHE A 25 26.95 -1.14 -25.67
CA PHE A 25 26.13 -1.93 -24.76
C PHE A 25 25.52 -0.96 -23.75
N GLY A 26 24.32 -0.48 -24.05
CA GLY A 26 23.45 0.13 -23.06
C GLY A 26 23.17 -0.89 -21.97
N THR A 27 23.49 -0.53 -20.73
CA THR A 27 23.10 -1.28 -19.53
C THR A 27 21.58 -1.19 -19.37
N ALA A 28 20.86 -2.13 -19.97
CA ALA A 28 19.47 -2.38 -19.59
C ALA A 28 19.46 -3.00 -18.17
N PRO A 29 18.54 -2.60 -17.27
CA PRO A 29 18.44 -3.20 -15.96
C PRO A 29 18.08 -4.69 -16.11
N ALA A 30 18.81 -5.55 -15.41
CA ALA A 30 18.72 -7.01 -15.48
C ALA A 30 17.39 -7.62 -14.98
N ASN A 31 16.32 -6.84 -14.84
CA ASN A 31 15.02 -7.29 -14.34
C ASN A 31 13.97 -7.56 -15.43
N ALA A 32 14.30 -7.35 -16.71
CA ALA A 32 13.43 -7.75 -17.83
C ALA A 32 13.81 -9.14 -18.36
N ILE A 33 13.81 -10.17 -17.49
CA ILE A 33 13.86 -11.55 -17.96
C ILE A 33 12.46 -11.94 -18.46
N LEU A 34 12.32 -11.96 -19.78
CA LEU A 34 11.37 -12.74 -20.59
C LEU A 34 10.31 -13.53 -19.79
N GLN A 35 9.13 -12.93 -19.57
CA GLN A 35 7.94 -13.67 -19.20
C GLN A 35 7.31 -14.30 -20.45
N VAL A 36 7.84 -15.47 -20.83
CA VAL A 36 6.99 -16.48 -21.47
C VAL A 36 6.15 -17.06 -20.35
N GLY A 37 4.83 -16.87 -20.38
CA GLY A 37 3.91 -17.38 -19.36
C GLY A 37 4.24 -18.84 -19.06
N ARG A 38 4.76 -19.09 -17.86
CA ARG A 38 4.93 -20.45 -17.38
C ARG A 38 3.53 -21.04 -17.26
N ASN A 39 3.34 -22.24 -17.77
CA ASN A 39 2.09 -22.94 -17.58
C ASN A 39 2.16 -23.60 -16.20
N VAL A 40 1.97 -22.84 -15.12
CA VAL A 40 1.89 -23.41 -13.77
C VAL A 40 0.53 -24.08 -13.58
N PRO A 41 0.50 -25.41 -13.31
CA PRO A 41 -0.74 -26.11 -13.03
C PRO A 41 -1.46 -25.47 -11.83
N PRO A 42 -2.81 -25.40 -11.85
CA PRO A 42 -3.57 -24.93 -10.69
C PRO A 42 -3.16 -25.68 -9.43
N ALA A 43 -3.02 -24.95 -8.32
CA ALA A 43 -2.73 -25.55 -7.04
C ALA A 43 -3.94 -26.40 -6.59
N THR A 44 -3.72 -27.70 -6.37
CA THR A 44 -4.75 -28.63 -5.88
C THR A 44 -4.46 -29.15 -4.48
N GLY A 45 -3.34 -28.72 -3.88
CA GLY A 45 -2.96 -29.13 -2.53
C GLY A 45 -3.98 -28.63 -1.50
N TYR A 46 -4.17 -29.39 -0.43
CA TYR A 46 -5.01 -28.97 0.68
C TYR A 46 -4.42 -29.42 2.02
N ILE A 47 -4.82 -28.73 3.08
CA ILE A 47 -4.59 -29.15 4.47
C ILE A 47 -5.95 -29.19 5.15
N THR A 48 -6.28 -30.32 5.78
CA THR A 48 -7.53 -30.49 6.51
C THR A 48 -7.25 -30.85 7.96
N GLY A 49 -8.19 -30.52 8.84
CA GLY A 49 -8.01 -30.82 10.24
C GLY A 49 -9.15 -30.38 11.12
N VAL A 50 -8.89 -30.46 12.43
CA VAL A 50 -9.77 -29.97 13.48
C VAL A 50 -8.98 -29.09 14.43
N VAL A 51 -9.57 -27.99 14.89
CA VAL A 51 -9.03 -27.15 15.95
C VAL A 51 -9.66 -27.52 17.29
N ARG A 52 -8.83 -27.75 18.30
CA ARG A 52 -9.27 -28.07 19.67
C ARG A 52 -8.49 -27.28 20.72
N SER A 53 -9.16 -26.93 21.80
CA SER A 53 -8.58 -26.44 23.04
C SER A 53 -8.85 -27.40 24.20
N ASP A 54 -8.43 -27.04 25.40
CA ASP A 54 -8.83 -27.69 26.65
C ASP A 54 -10.35 -27.57 26.93
N LYS A 55 -11.04 -26.64 26.27
CA LYS A 55 -12.50 -26.45 26.37
C LYS A 55 -13.31 -27.21 25.31
N GLY A 56 -12.66 -27.93 24.41
CA GLY A 56 -13.31 -28.71 23.36
C GLY A 56 -12.95 -28.25 21.95
N VAL A 57 -13.87 -28.38 20.99
CA VAL A 57 -13.66 -27.92 19.62
C VAL A 57 -13.81 -26.40 19.52
N GLU A 58 -13.00 -25.76 18.70
CA GLU A 58 -13.05 -24.31 18.50
C GLU A 58 -13.74 -23.97 17.18
N ALA A 59 -15.00 -23.56 17.25
CA ALA A 59 -15.76 -23.08 16.11
C ALA A 59 -15.52 -21.58 15.85
N GLY A 60 -15.58 -21.17 14.58
CA GLY A 60 -15.45 -19.76 14.18
C GLY A 60 -14.07 -19.16 14.47
N VAL A 61 -13.00 -19.94 14.35
CA VAL A 61 -11.62 -19.46 14.50
C VAL A 61 -10.88 -19.58 13.17
N TRP A 62 -9.91 -18.70 12.94
CA TRP A 62 -9.12 -18.68 11.71
C TRP A 62 -7.98 -19.68 11.79
N VAL A 63 -7.87 -20.52 10.77
CA VAL A 63 -6.67 -21.32 10.52
C VAL A 63 -5.89 -20.64 9.41
N ILE A 64 -4.63 -20.34 9.69
CA ILE A 64 -3.76 -19.51 8.86
C ILE A 64 -2.57 -20.37 8.43
N ALA A 65 -2.31 -20.41 7.13
CA ALA A 65 -1.13 -21.04 6.54
C ALA A 65 -0.30 -19.99 5.81
N GLU A 66 0.92 -19.75 6.28
CA GLU A 66 1.86 -18.77 5.72
C GLU A 66 3.06 -19.47 5.09
N THR A 67 3.52 -19.00 3.94
CA THR A 67 4.77 -19.47 3.33
C THR A 67 5.56 -18.33 2.69
N LYS A 68 6.88 -18.50 2.69
CA LYS A 68 7.84 -17.66 1.94
C LYS A 68 8.59 -18.47 0.87
N ASP A 69 8.16 -19.71 0.62
CA ASP A 69 8.80 -20.60 -0.35
C ASP A 69 8.37 -20.29 -1.81
N LEU A 70 7.43 -19.37 -2.00
CA LEU A 70 6.91 -18.93 -3.31
C LEU A 70 7.59 -17.61 -3.76
N LEU A 71 7.31 -17.16 -4.98
CA LEU A 71 7.95 -15.96 -5.55
C LEU A 71 7.51 -14.64 -4.89
N THR A 72 6.39 -14.67 -4.16
CA THR A 72 6.01 -13.65 -3.17
C THR A 72 5.48 -14.35 -1.91
N ASN A 73 5.47 -13.63 -0.78
CA ASN A 73 4.88 -14.15 0.45
C ASN A 73 3.40 -14.48 0.21
N PHE A 74 2.98 -15.65 0.72
CA PHE A 74 1.64 -16.17 0.50
C PHE A 74 1.01 -16.56 1.83
N ILE A 75 -0.25 -16.18 2.01
CA ILE A 75 -1.05 -16.54 3.19
C ILE A 75 -2.41 -17.07 2.73
N LYS A 76 -2.82 -18.23 3.23
CA LYS A 76 -4.19 -18.75 3.09
C LYS A 76 -4.85 -18.78 4.46
N ILE A 77 -6.07 -18.27 4.54
CA ILE A 77 -6.85 -18.21 5.78
C ILE A 77 -8.24 -18.80 5.54
N VAL A 78 -8.68 -19.67 6.43
CA VAL A 78 -10.04 -20.23 6.46
C VAL A 78 -10.61 -20.18 7.86
N VAL A 79 -11.91 -20.37 7.99
CA VAL A 79 -12.61 -20.38 9.28
C VAL A 79 -13.10 -21.78 9.61
N THR A 80 -13.01 -22.18 10.88
CA THR A 80 -13.51 -23.46 11.34
C THR A 80 -15.04 -23.52 11.42
N ASP A 81 -15.62 -24.68 11.10
CA ASP A 81 -17.05 -24.94 11.23
C ASP A 81 -17.49 -25.19 12.70
N ASP A 82 -18.77 -25.55 12.91
CA ASP A 82 -19.33 -25.84 14.26
C ASP A 82 -18.62 -26.98 14.99
N GLN A 83 -17.96 -27.88 14.27
CA GLN A 83 -17.22 -29.01 14.81
C GLN A 83 -15.71 -28.70 14.92
N GLY A 84 -15.31 -27.45 14.68
CA GLY A 84 -13.91 -27.03 14.66
C GLY A 84 -13.14 -27.51 13.44
N ARG A 85 -13.81 -28.06 12.42
CA ARG A 85 -13.16 -28.61 11.23
C ARG A 85 -12.80 -27.49 10.26
N PHE A 86 -11.70 -27.66 9.53
CA PHE A 86 -11.27 -26.73 8.50
C PHE A 86 -10.68 -27.46 7.30
N MET A 87 -10.66 -26.76 6.17
CA MET A 87 -9.90 -27.13 4.98
C MET A 87 -9.27 -25.86 4.42
N LEU A 88 -7.94 -25.82 4.32
CA LEU A 88 -7.19 -24.84 3.54
C LEU A 88 -7.08 -25.37 2.10
N PRO A 89 -7.80 -24.81 1.12
CA PRO A 89 -7.81 -25.30 -0.25
C PRO A 89 -6.70 -24.67 -1.11
N GLU A 90 -6.47 -25.28 -2.27
CA GLU A 90 -5.70 -24.70 -3.38
C GLU A 90 -4.33 -24.17 -2.95
N LEU A 91 -3.63 -24.96 -2.13
CA LEU A 91 -2.28 -24.65 -1.65
C LEU A 91 -1.25 -25.14 -2.67
N PRO A 92 -0.38 -24.26 -3.18
CA PRO A 92 0.84 -24.66 -3.88
C PRO A 92 1.66 -25.67 -3.06
N ASN A 93 2.47 -26.49 -3.74
CA ASN A 93 3.36 -27.42 -3.05
C ASN A 93 4.56 -26.68 -2.44
N ALA A 94 4.41 -26.24 -1.20
CA ALA A 94 5.38 -25.49 -0.40
C ALA A 94 5.36 -25.94 1.06
N ASN A 95 6.33 -25.50 1.88
CA ASN A 95 6.23 -25.63 3.33
C ASN A 95 5.44 -24.46 3.89
N TYR A 96 4.49 -24.76 4.78
CA TYR A 96 3.63 -23.77 5.42
C TYR A 96 3.81 -23.78 6.93
N SER A 97 3.90 -22.58 7.48
CA SER A 97 3.69 -22.32 8.90
C SER A 97 2.18 -22.22 9.16
N VAL A 98 1.61 -23.24 9.80
CA VAL A 98 0.17 -23.35 10.06
C VAL A 98 -0.13 -23.11 11.54
N TRP A 99 -1.12 -22.25 11.80
CA TRP A 99 -1.49 -21.83 13.16
C TRP A 99 -2.92 -21.33 13.24
N VAL A 100 -3.39 -21.06 14.46
CA VAL A 100 -4.76 -20.68 14.77
C VAL A 100 -4.81 -19.31 15.43
N ARG A 101 -5.73 -18.47 14.96
CA ARG A 101 -6.14 -17.20 15.59
C ARG A 101 -7.64 -17.23 15.85
N GLY A 102 -8.11 -16.62 16.93
CA GLY A 102 -9.55 -16.48 17.15
C GLY A 102 -9.86 -15.52 18.29
N PHE A 103 -11.02 -14.87 18.26
CA PHE A 103 -11.44 -14.04 19.38
C PHE A 103 -11.65 -14.89 20.64
N GLY A 104 -11.14 -14.41 21.78
CA GLY A 104 -11.06 -15.18 23.03
C GLY A 104 -9.86 -16.14 23.12
N LEU A 105 -9.00 -16.19 22.11
CA LEU A 105 -7.77 -16.99 22.08
C LEU A 105 -6.54 -16.09 22.04
N VAL A 106 -5.39 -16.67 22.36
CA VAL A 106 -4.08 -16.17 21.90
C VAL A 106 -3.65 -16.99 20.69
N ASP A 107 -2.80 -16.41 19.83
CA ASP A 107 -2.25 -17.11 18.68
C ASP A 107 -1.60 -18.44 19.11
N SER A 108 -1.92 -19.53 18.41
CA SER A 108 -1.33 -20.83 18.69
C SER A 108 0.15 -20.86 18.27
N PRO A 109 0.96 -21.80 18.80
CA PRO A 109 2.24 -22.12 18.21
C PRO A 109 2.08 -22.46 16.73
N LYS A 110 3.05 -22.04 15.92
CA LYS A 110 3.12 -22.37 14.50
C LYS A 110 3.72 -23.76 14.32
N ILE A 111 3.12 -24.58 13.46
CA ILE A 111 3.64 -25.89 13.08
C ILE A 111 3.93 -25.94 11.58
N GLN A 112 5.01 -26.61 11.20
CA GLN A 112 5.41 -26.73 9.81
C GLN A 112 4.75 -27.94 9.15
N MET A 113 4.15 -27.76 7.98
CA MET A 113 3.59 -28.85 7.20
C MET A 113 3.51 -28.52 5.71
N LYS A 114 3.28 -29.55 4.91
CA LYS A 114 2.99 -29.43 3.47
C LYS A 114 1.54 -29.84 3.20
N PRO A 115 0.95 -29.44 2.06
CA PRO A 115 -0.32 -29.99 1.61
C PRO A 115 -0.27 -31.53 1.52
N GLY A 116 -1.34 -32.21 1.94
CA GLY A 116 -1.37 -33.66 2.00
C GLY A 116 -2.70 -34.23 2.49
N THR A 117 -2.84 -35.56 2.40
CA THR A 117 -4.08 -36.28 2.71
C THR A 117 -4.32 -36.53 4.19
N SER A 118 -3.30 -36.38 5.03
CA SER A 118 -3.39 -36.63 6.46
C SER A 118 -4.04 -35.45 7.18
N SER A 119 -5.12 -35.72 7.91
CA SER A 119 -5.77 -34.73 8.77
C SER A 119 -4.89 -34.37 9.97
N VAL A 120 -4.86 -33.08 10.35
CA VAL A 120 -4.14 -32.59 11.53
C VAL A 120 -5.09 -32.18 12.65
N THR A 121 -4.64 -32.27 13.91
CA THR A 121 -5.30 -31.60 15.03
C THR A 121 -4.47 -30.39 15.45
N LEU A 122 -5.01 -29.19 15.30
CA LEU A 122 -4.38 -27.95 15.75
C LEU A 122 -4.82 -27.63 17.17
N LYS A 123 -3.87 -27.32 18.05
CA LYS A 123 -4.15 -26.90 19.41
C LYS A 123 -4.37 -25.38 19.47
N ALA A 124 -5.54 -24.96 19.90
CA ALA A 124 -5.84 -23.57 20.24
C ALA A 124 -5.56 -23.32 21.72
N ASN A 125 -5.21 -22.07 22.04
CA ASN A 125 -4.90 -21.62 23.39
C ASN A 125 -5.91 -20.55 23.80
N PRO A 126 -6.84 -20.84 24.73
CA PRO A 126 -7.71 -19.81 25.28
C PRO A 126 -6.90 -18.72 25.97
N ALA A 127 -7.29 -17.47 25.75
CA ALA A 127 -6.71 -16.35 26.47
C ALA A 127 -7.05 -16.45 27.96
N LYS A 128 -6.09 -16.12 28.83
CA LYS A 128 -6.24 -16.18 30.29
C LYS A 128 -6.86 -14.91 30.84
N THR A 129 -6.71 -13.79 30.13
CA THR A 129 -7.23 -12.48 30.53
C THR A 129 -7.93 -11.79 29.36
N PRO A 130 -8.83 -10.83 29.63
CA PRO A 130 -9.39 -9.97 28.58
C PRO A 130 -8.31 -9.24 27.76
N GLN A 131 -7.21 -8.83 28.40
CA GLN A 131 -6.09 -8.13 27.76
C GLN A 131 -5.33 -9.03 26.79
N GLU A 132 -5.14 -10.31 27.13
CA GLU A 132 -4.57 -11.31 26.21
C GLU A 132 -5.51 -11.54 25.02
N ALA A 133 -6.80 -11.73 25.27
CA ALA A 133 -7.80 -11.96 24.22
C ALA A 133 -7.89 -10.79 23.22
N ALA A 134 -7.78 -9.56 23.73
CA ALA A 134 -7.95 -8.36 22.92
C ALA A 134 -6.77 -8.08 21.98
N GLN A 135 -5.61 -8.73 22.16
CA GLN A 135 -4.43 -8.47 21.31
C GLN A 135 -4.67 -8.77 19.82
N VAL A 136 -5.60 -9.68 19.52
CA VAL A 136 -5.97 -10.05 18.15
C VAL A 136 -7.24 -9.34 17.65
N TYR A 137 -7.82 -8.43 18.45
CA TYR A 137 -9.02 -7.71 18.03
C TYR A 137 -8.71 -6.71 16.92
N PRO A 138 -9.63 -6.50 15.97
CA PRO A 138 -9.41 -5.59 14.85
C PRO A 138 -9.22 -4.14 15.32
N GLY A 139 -8.51 -3.34 14.51
CA GLY A 139 -8.17 -1.96 14.89
C GLY A 139 -9.38 -1.07 15.18
N ASN A 140 -10.49 -1.26 14.46
CA ASN A 140 -11.72 -0.51 14.70
C ASN A 140 -12.35 -0.76 16.08
N TYR A 141 -12.16 -1.94 16.69
CA TYR A 141 -12.59 -2.18 18.07
C TYR A 141 -11.72 -1.39 19.06
N TRP A 142 -10.41 -1.34 18.84
CA TRP A 142 -9.54 -0.51 19.67
C TRP A 142 -9.85 0.99 19.51
N LEU A 143 -10.13 1.43 18.28
CA LEU A 143 -10.53 2.80 17.99
C LEU A 143 -11.87 3.16 18.65
N SER A 144 -12.78 2.19 18.89
CA SER A 144 -14.07 2.47 19.54
C SER A 144 -13.96 2.91 20.99
N LEU A 145 -12.80 2.74 21.63
CA LEU A 145 -12.54 3.25 22.99
C LEU A 145 -12.29 4.77 22.99
N MET A 146 -11.84 5.34 21.86
CA MET A 146 -11.52 6.75 21.74
C MET A 146 -12.77 7.61 21.92
N GLN A 147 -12.71 8.54 22.86
CA GLN A 147 -13.80 9.48 23.12
C GLN A 147 -13.53 10.80 22.40
N PRO A 148 -14.37 11.22 21.44
CA PRO A 148 -14.23 12.54 20.84
C PRO A 148 -14.41 13.65 21.90
N PRO A 149 -14.01 14.90 21.62
CA PRO A 149 -14.26 16.02 22.52
C PRO A 149 -15.74 16.09 22.91
N ALA A 150 -16.04 16.48 24.14
CA ALA A 150 -17.42 16.46 24.66
C ALA A 150 -18.36 17.37 23.83
N PRO A 151 -19.65 17.00 23.66
CA PRO A 151 -20.58 17.77 22.84
C PRO A 151 -20.74 19.24 23.22
N ASN A 152 -20.53 19.60 24.49
CA ASN A 152 -20.60 20.98 24.99
C ASN A 152 -19.39 21.85 24.62
N LEU A 153 -18.36 21.28 23.98
CA LEU A 153 -17.23 22.02 23.42
C LEU A 153 -17.48 22.49 21.99
N PHE A 154 -18.69 22.30 21.45
CA PHE A 154 -19.05 22.69 20.10
C PHE A 154 -20.10 23.82 20.09
N PRO A 155 -20.00 24.81 19.18
CA PRO A 155 -18.94 24.96 18.18
C PRO A 155 -17.57 25.25 18.83
N GLY A 156 -16.51 24.80 18.18
CA GLY A 156 -15.14 25.08 18.63
C GLY A 156 -14.86 26.58 18.65
N THR A 157 -14.04 27.04 19.58
CA THR A 157 -13.69 28.46 19.74
C THR A 157 -12.20 28.77 19.53
N GLY A 158 -11.45 27.79 19.01
CA GLY A 158 -10.03 27.93 18.67
C GLY A 158 -9.11 27.81 19.90
N ALA A 159 -7.81 27.97 19.65
CA ALA A 159 -6.76 27.79 20.65
C ALA A 159 -6.88 28.76 21.84
N GLN A 160 -7.33 29.99 21.60
CA GLN A 160 -7.55 31.00 22.65
C GLN A 160 -8.86 30.81 23.41
N GLY A 161 -9.71 29.87 22.98
CA GLY A 161 -10.98 29.52 23.60
C GLY A 161 -10.92 28.14 24.26
N ASN A 162 -11.78 27.23 23.80
CA ASN A 162 -11.92 25.89 24.35
C ASN A 162 -10.94 24.87 23.73
N GLY A 163 -10.02 25.30 22.86
CA GLY A 163 -8.99 24.48 22.24
C GLY A 163 -9.47 23.61 21.06
N VAL A 164 -10.78 23.49 20.85
CA VAL A 164 -11.35 22.82 19.65
C VAL A 164 -11.31 23.80 18.49
N GLY A 165 -10.94 23.33 17.29
CA GLY A 165 -10.79 24.17 16.10
C GLY A 165 -12.08 24.94 15.78
N ALA A 166 -11.96 26.23 15.44
CA ALA A 166 -13.13 27.09 15.21
C ALA A 166 -14.04 26.64 14.05
N GLY A 167 -13.49 25.91 13.07
CA GLY A 167 -14.25 25.28 12.00
C GLY A 167 -14.98 23.99 12.39
N MET A 168 -14.74 23.46 13.60
CA MET A 168 -15.45 22.29 14.11
C MET A 168 -16.77 22.73 14.73
N LEU A 169 -17.80 22.86 13.89
CA LEU A 169 -19.11 23.38 14.32
C LEU A 169 -19.88 22.37 15.19
N THR A 170 -19.65 21.08 14.99
CA THR A 170 -20.26 19.99 15.75
C THR A 170 -19.24 18.88 15.97
N GLN A 171 -19.53 17.98 16.91
CA GLN A 171 -18.69 16.80 17.15
C GLN A 171 -18.49 15.96 15.87
N ASN A 172 -19.49 15.92 14.98
CA ASN A 172 -19.39 15.24 13.69
C ASN A 172 -18.35 15.87 12.75
N HIS A 173 -18.11 17.19 12.81
CA HIS A 173 -17.03 17.83 12.04
C HIS A 173 -15.66 17.36 12.51
N TRP A 174 -15.47 17.22 13.83
CA TRP A 174 -14.24 16.69 14.40
C TRP A 174 -14.05 15.21 14.04
N ILE A 175 -15.10 14.39 14.15
CA ILE A 175 -15.07 12.98 13.77
C ILE A 175 -14.78 12.82 12.27
N ASN A 176 -15.39 13.63 11.41
CA ASN A 176 -15.11 13.64 9.98
C ASN A 176 -13.66 14.00 9.70
N SER A 177 -13.12 15.02 10.36
CA SER A 177 -11.71 15.41 10.22
C SER A 177 -10.77 14.29 10.65
N LEU A 178 -11.04 13.61 11.76
CA LEU A 178 -10.26 12.43 12.18
C LEU A 178 -10.34 11.31 11.14
N LYS A 179 -11.54 10.99 10.64
CA LYS A 179 -11.74 9.88 9.70
C LYS A 179 -11.13 10.16 8.33
N SER A 180 -11.35 11.35 7.79
CA SER A 180 -10.95 11.73 6.43
C SER A 180 -9.50 12.24 6.38
N GLY A 181 -9.02 12.90 7.43
CA GLY A 181 -7.68 13.48 7.50
C GLY A 181 -6.62 12.56 8.11
N CYS A 182 -7.00 11.62 8.98
CA CYS A 182 -6.06 10.68 9.60
C CYS A 182 -6.37 9.22 9.22
N ASN A 183 -7.57 8.73 9.55
CA ASN A 183 -7.90 7.30 9.43
C ASN A 183 -7.99 6.79 7.98
N PHE A 184 -8.17 7.70 7.01
CA PHE A 184 -8.12 7.39 5.59
C PHE A 184 -6.74 6.89 5.14
N CYS A 185 -5.66 7.45 5.67
CA CYS A 185 -4.28 7.04 5.35
C CYS A 185 -3.69 6.06 6.37
N HIS A 186 -4.18 6.09 7.61
CA HIS A 186 -3.59 5.36 8.73
C HIS A 186 -4.64 4.45 9.37
N GLN A 187 -4.36 3.16 9.48
CA GLN A 187 -5.22 2.28 10.26
C GLN A 187 -5.08 2.59 11.76
N LEU A 188 -6.00 3.39 12.30
CA LEU A 188 -6.04 3.66 13.74
C LEU A 188 -6.54 2.43 14.52
N GLY A 189 -5.94 2.21 15.69
CA GLY A 189 -6.30 1.13 16.60
C GLY A 189 -5.55 -0.18 16.36
N ASN A 190 -4.70 -0.28 15.33
CA ASN A 190 -3.70 -1.35 15.31
C ASN A 190 -2.68 -1.16 16.45
N ARG A 191 -1.85 -2.16 16.74
CA ARG A 191 -0.90 -2.07 17.87
C ARG A 191 -0.01 -0.83 17.81
N LEU A 192 0.53 -0.51 16.63
CA LEU A 192 1.44 0.62 16.44
C LEU A 192 0.75 1.96 16.74
N THR A 193 -0.49 2.13 16.30
CA THR A 193 -1.22 3.41 16.44
C THR A 193 -1.96 3.56 17.76
N ARG A 194 -2.26 2.46 18.47
CA ARG A 194 -2.92 2.52 19.79
C ARG A 194 -1.94 2.63 20.96
N THR A 195 -0.67 2.25 20.77
CA THR A 195 0.41 2.46 21.74
C THR A 195 1.35 3.56 21.26
N LEU A 196 2.35 3.90 22.08
CA LEU A 196 3.40 4.89 21.79
C LEU A 196 4.82 4.31 21.96
N ASP A 197 4.92 2.98 21.91
CA ASP A 197 6.16 2.24 22.21
C ASP A 197 7.32 2.61 21.26
N ASP A 198 6.99 2.84 19.99
CA ASP A 198 7.91 3.31 18.94
C ASP A 198 8.45 4.72 19.23
N VAL A 199 7.61 5.64 19.71
CA VAL A 199 8.02 6.99 20.10
C VAL A 199 8.95 6.92 21.29
N TYR A 200 8.55 6.25 22.37
CA TYR A 200 9.35 6.14 23.59
C TYR A 200 10.68 5.42 23.39
N LYS A 201 10.75 4.52 22.41
CA LYS A 201 11.99 3.85 22.02
C LYS A 201 12.97 4.79 21.32
N VAL A 202 12.48 5.71 20.49
CA VAL A 202 13.32 6.63 19.70
C VAL A 202 13.63 7.92 20.46
N GLU A 203 12.68 8.40 21.25
CA GLU A 203 12.74 9.67 21.98
C GLU A 203 12.60 9.40 23.49
N PRO A 204 13.64 8.83 24.15
CA PRO A 204 13.54 8.35 25.51
C PRO A 204 13.25 9.47 26.53
N ASP A 205 13.46 10.73 26.19
CA ASP A 205 13.18 11.87 27.07
C ASP A 205 11.70 12.27 27.09
N ILE A 206 10.92 11.85 26.09
CA ILE A 206 9.46 12.06 26.06
C ILE A 206 8.80 11.04 26.97
N LYS A 207 8.03 11.51 27.97
CA LYS A 207 7.36 10.65 28.96
C LYS A 207 5.84 10.74 28.94
N ALA A 208 5.30 11.89 28.57
CA ALA A 208 3.86 12.09 28.53
C ALA A 208 3.29 11.66 27.17
N SER A 209 2.17 10.96 27.18
CA SER A 209 1.49 10.52 25.95
C SER A 209 1.06 11.68 25.06
N PHE A 210 0.78 12.86 25.64
CA PHE A 210 0.50 14.08 24.90
C PHE A 210 1.67 14.48 23.99
N ASP A 211 2.86 14.64 24.58
CA ASP A 211 4.08 15.04 23.86
C ASP A 211 4.52 13.96 22.85
N ALA A 212 4.29 12.69 23.18
CA ALA A 212 4.59 11.58 22.29
C ALA A 212 3.67 11.55 21.06
N TRP A 213 2.38 11.86 21.22
CA TRP A 213 1.46 12.02 20.09
C TRP A 213 1.81 13.23 19.23
N ASP A 214 2.15 14.36 19.84
CA ASP A 214 2.61 15.57 19.14
C ASP A 214 3.83 15.26 18.26
N ARG A 215 4.86 14.63 18.87
CA ARG A 215 6.07 14.19 18.19
C ARG A 215 5.80 13.20 17.04
N ARG A 216 4.90 12.24 17.25
CA ARG A 216 4.53 11.25 16.22
C ARG A 216 3.88 11.92 15.01
N LEU A 217 2.92 12.81 15.26
CA LEU A 217 2.12 13.41 14.18
C LEU A 217 2.92 14.42 13.32
N HIS A 218 4.05 14.90 13.83
CA HIS A 218 4.93 15.78 13.06
C HIS A 218 5.99 15.02 12.23
N GLY A 219 6.20 13.72 12.50
CA GLY A 219 7.29 12.95 11.91
C GLY A 219 7.05 12.49 10.46
N GLY A 220 8.12 12.51 9.65
CA GLY A 220 8.16 11.88 8.33
C GLY A 220 7.54 12.70 7.20
N VAL A 221 7.47 12.09 6.01
CA VAL A 221 7.10 12.74 4.73
C VAL A 221 5.68 13.34 4.73
N ARG A 222 4.78 12.86 5.59
CA ARG A 222 3.40 13.35 5.73
C ARG A 222 3.18 14.19 6.98
N GLY A 223 4.23 14.45 7.77
CA GLY A 223 4.18 15.18 9.04
C GLY A 223 3.41 16.50 8.95
N ASP A 224 3.77 17.37 8.01
CA ASP A 224 3.11 18.67 7.82
C ASP A 224 1.60 18.56 7.57
N ALA A 225 1.18 17.58 6.75
CA ALA A 225 -0.22 17.39 6.41
C ALA A 225 -1.02 16.85 7.61
N MET A 226 -0.43 15.91 8.36
CA MET A 226 -1.02 15.40 9.61
C MET A 226 -1.11 16.52 10.66
N TYR A 227 -0.06 17.34 10.79
CA TYR A 227 -0.02 18.46 11.73
C TYR A 227 -1.01 19.58 11.36
N SER A 228 -1.16 19.88 10.06
CA SER A 228 -2.17 20.82 9.56
C SER A 228 -3.59 20.34 9.89
N THR A 229 -3.86 19.04 9.71
CA THR A 229 -5.14 18.42 10.09
C THR A 229 -5.37 18.53 11.60
N LEU A 230 -4.35 18.21 12.41
CA LEU A 230 -4.38 18.34 13.87
C LEU A 230 -4.74 19.77 14.31
N ASN A 231 -4.09 20.78 13.72
CA ASN A 231 -4.36 22.18 14.01
C ASN A 231 -5.79 22.58 13.63
N THR A 232 -6.29 22.09 12.49
CA THR A 232 -7.67 22.34 12.04
C THR A 232 -8.70 21.75 13.00
N MET A 233 -8.42 20.56 13.56
CA MET A 233 -9.28 19.90 14.56
C MET A 233 -9.23 20.60 15.93
N GLY A 234 -8.15 21.32 16.23
CA GLY A 234 -7.83 21.86 17.54
C GLY A 234 -6.72 21.03 18.19
N HIS A 235 -5.50 21.57 18.17
CA HIS A 235 -4.27 20.88 18.53
C HIS A 235 -4.32 20.21 19.91
N ASP A 236 -4.35 21.02 20.98
CA ASP A 236 -4.30 20.51 22.36
C ASP A 236 -5.52 19.67 22.72
N ALA A 237 -6.70 20.04 22.22
CA ALA A 237 -7.93 19.30 22.48
C ALA A 237 -7.88 17.89 21.86
N SER A 238 -7.33 17.78 20.65
CA SER A 238 -7.21 16.50 19.95
C SER A 238 -6.07 15.63 20.52
N LEU A 239 -4.93 16.23 20.86
CA LEU A 239 -3.83 15.51 21.53
C LEU A 239 -4.25 14.96 22.89
N LYS A 240 -5.07 15.69 23.67
CA LYS A 240 -5.63 15.19 24.94
C LYS A 240 -6.51 13.96 24.71
N VAL A 241 -7.32 13.94 23.65
CA VAL A 241 -8.14 12.77 23.27
C VAL A 241 -7.26 11.57 22.92
N PHE A 242 -6.22 11.77 22.11
CA PHE A 242 -5.32 10.68 21.71
C PHE A 242 -4.50 10.15 22.90
N ALA A 243 -4.02 11.04 23.75
CA ALA A 243 -3.30 10.69 24.97
C ALA A 243 -4.18 9.92 25.97
N ASP A 244 -5.39 10.40 26.26
CA ASP A 244 -6.34 9.70 27.14
C ASP A 244 -6.64 8.29 26.62
N TRP A 245 -6.89 8.16 25.33
CA TRP A 245 -7.17 6.88 24.68
C TRP A 245 -6.00 5.90 24.85
N THR A 246 -4.77 6.31 24.54
CA THR A 246 -3.59 5.46 24.72
C THR A 246 -3.31 5.14 26.19
N ASP A 247 -3.46 6.11 27.09
CA ASP A 247 -3.21 5.93 28.52
C ASP A 247 -4.20 4.96 29.18
N ARG A 248 -5.48 5.01 28.79
CA ARG A 248 -6.49 4.07 29.28
C ARG A 248 -6.21 2.65 28.79
N ILE A 249 -5.81 2.49 27.53
CA ILE A 249 -5.37 1.19 26.99
C ILE A 249 -4.15 0.68 27.78
N ALA A 250 -3.15 1.53 28.04
CA ALA A 250 -1.97 1.16 28.82
C ALA A 250 -2.32 0.75 30.27
N LYS A 251 -3.36 1.36 30.85
CA LYS A 251 -3.92 0.98 32.17
C LYS A 251 -4.78 -0.28 32.15
N GLY A 252 -4.95 -0.91 30.98
CA GLY A 252 -5.60 -2.21 30.84
C GLY A 252 -7.04 -2.17 30.33
N GLU A 253 -7.52 -1.01 29.84
CA GLU A 253 -8.80 -0.95 29.13
C GLU A 253 -8.77 -1.78 27.85
N VAL A 254 -9.84 -2.54 27.61
CA VAL A 254 -10.02 -3.36 26.41
C VAL A 254 -11.40 -3.07 25.81
N PRO A 255 -11.54 -3.12 24.48
CA PRO A 255 -12.83 -2.93 23.85
C PRO A 255 -13.74 -4.15 24.06
N PRO A 256 -15.05 -4.02 23.76
CA PRO A 256 -15.97 -5.15 23.76
C PRO A 256 -15.43 -6.30 22.91
N ALA A 257 -15.62 -7.54 23.38
CA ALA A 257 -15.20 -8.72 22.62
C ALA A 257 -15.98 -8.80 21.29
N PRO A 258 -15.32 -8.89 20.13
CA PRO A 258 -16.01 -9.14 18.87
C PRO A 258 -16.65 -10.52 18.85
N GLU A 259 -17.71 -10.68 18.07
CA GLU A 259 -18.28 -11.99 17.81
C GLU A 259 -17.38 -12.82 16.88
N ARG A 260 -17.31 -14.12 17.12
CA ARG A 260 -16.71 -15.05 16.16
C ARG A 260 -17.64 -15.25 14.96
N PRO A 261 -17.09 -15.49 13.74
CA PRO A 261 -17.89 -15.84 12.58
C PRO A 261 -18.84 -17.00 12.84
N LYS A 262 -20.07 -16.92 12.31
CA LYS A 262 -21.13 -17.94 12.43
C LYS A 262 -21.80 -18.19 11.07
N GLY A 263 -22.40 -19.37 10.90
CA GLY A 263 -23.15 -19.69 9.68
C GLY A 263 -22.33 -19.49 8.41
N VAL A 264 -22.87 -18.74 7.44
CA VAL A 264 -22.24 -18.51 6.13
C VAL A 264 -20.92 -17.76 6.20
N GLU A 265 -20.67 -16.97 7.25
CA GLU A 265 -19.42 -16.22 7.43
C GLU A 265 -18.20 -17.14 7.54
N ARG A 266 -18.42 -18.42 7.88
CA ARG A 266 -17.35 -19.43 8.01
C ARG A 266 -16.92 -20.02 6.67
N ASN A 267 -17.63 -19.72 5.58
CA ASN A 267 -17.28 -20.20 4.24
C ASN A 267 -16.21 -19.33 3.56
N VAL A 268 -15.72 -18.29 4.24
CA VAL A 268 -14.71 -17.39 3.69
C VAL A 268 -13.36 -18.10 3.59
N VAL A 269 -12.77 -18.01 2.41
CA VAL A 269 -11.38 -18.37 2.13
C VAL A 269 -10.66 -17.11 1.68
N VAL A 270 -9.61 -16.71 2.40
CA VAL A 270 -8.80 -15.54 2.06
C VAL A 270 -7.44 -16.01 1.57
N THR A 271 -7.00 -15.46 0.43
CA THR A 271 -5.64 -15.62 -0.06
C THR A 271 -4.99 -14.24 -0.12
N LEU A 272 -3.81 -14.11 0.48
CA LEU A 272 -3.07 -12.86 0.52
C LEU A 272 -1.70 -13.07 -0.14
N TRP A 273 -1.30 -12.09 -0.93
CA TRP A 273 0.03 -11.98 -1.51
C TRP A 273 0.63 -10.64 -1.11
N ASP A 274 1.94 -10.61 -0.85
CA ASP A 274 2.65 -9.35 -0.68
C ASP A 274 2.94 -8.73 -2.06
N VAL A 275 2.74 -7.42 -2.17
CA VAL A 275 3.03 -6.60 -3.35
C VAL A 275 3.76 -5.33 -2.94
N GLY A 276 4.64 -4.83 -3.80
CA GLY A 276 5.51 -3.69 -3.50
C GLY A 276 6.74 -4.08 -2.68
N ASP A 277 7.36 -3.07 -2.05
CA ASP A 277 8.51 -3.19 -1.15
C ASP A 277 8.21 -2.60 0.23
N ASP A 278 9.22 -2.55 1.11
CA ASP A 278 9.09 -2.12 2.51
C ASP A 278 8.81 -0.62 2.69
N HIS A 279 8.82 0.16 1.61
CA HIS A 279 8.50 1.58 1.62
C HIS A 279 7.58 1.98 0.46
N SER A 280 6.86 1.04 -0.17
CA SER A 280 5.95 1.35 -1.28
C SER A 280 4.74 2.15 -0.82
N PHE A 281 4.49 3.30 -1.47
CA PHE A 281 3.22 4.00 -1.35
C PHE A 281 2.24 3.44 -2.37
N MET A 282 1.67 2.27 -2.06
CA MET A 282 0.61 1.66 -2.85
C MET A 282 -0.67 2.50 -2.75
N HIS A 283 -1.38 2.69 -3.86
CA HIS A 283 -2.58 3.54 -3.87
C HIS A 283 -3.84 2.77 -4.29
N ASP A 284 -3.90 2.32 -5.54
CA ASP A 284 -5.08 1.69 -6.14
C ASP A 284 -4.70 0.40 -6.90
N GLU A 285 -5.69 -0.45 -7.15
CA GLU A 285 -5.55 -1.67 -7.96
C GLU A 285 -6.76 -1.94 -8.87
N ILE A 286 -6.55 -2.77 -9.89
CA ILE A 286 -7.57 -3.29 -10.78
C ILE A 286 -7.30 -4.75 -11.11
N SER A 287 -8.33 -5.58 -11.01
CA SER A 287 -8.28 -7.00 -11.36
C SER A 287 -8.97 -7.30 -12.69
N THR A 288 -9.95 -6.52 -13.10
CA THR A 288 -10.63 -6.64 -14.40
C THR A 288 -11.41 -5.37 -14.73
N ASP A 289 -11.87 -5.22 -15.97
CA ASP A 289 -12.81 -4.15 -16.33
C ASP A 289 -14.18 -4.45 -15.71
N LYS A 290 -14.78 -3.46 -15.04
CA LYS A 290 -16.11 -3.56 -14.45
C LYS A 290 -17.22 -3.79 -15.49
N ASN A 291 -17.05 -3.26 -16.71
CA ASN A 291 -18.03 -3.39 -17.79
C ASN A 291 -17.89 -4.75 -18.50
N HIS A 292 -16.69 -5.33 -18.47
CA HIS A 292 -16.37 -6.66 -18.99
C HIS A 292 -15.63 -7.54 -17.97
N PRO A 293 -16.31 -8.06 -16.92
CA PRO A 293 -15.65 -8.76 -15.81
C PRO A 293 -14.87 -10.03 -16.17
N THR A 294 -15.09 -10.59 -17.37
CA THR A 294 -14.35 -11.76 -17.88
C THR A 294 -13.09 -11.40 -18.65
N LEU A 295 -12.84 -10.11 -18.91
CA LEU A 295 -11.72 -9.63 -19.72
C LEU A 295 -10.37 -10.14 -19.18
N ASN A 296 -10.23 -10.18 -17.86
CA ASN A 296 -8.98 -10.55 -17.18
C ASN A 296 -9.20 -11.71 -16.18
N ALA A 297 -10.10 -12.65 -16.52
CA ALA A 297 -10.43 -13.77 -15.64
C ALA A 297 -9.18 -14.59 -15.26
N GLY A 298 -8.81 -14.54 -13.98
CA GLY A 298 -7.60 -15.19 -13.45
C GLY A 298 -6.30 -14.67 -14.08
N GLY A 299 -6.31 -13.47 -14.65
CA GLY A 299 -5.11 -12.79 -15.13
C GLY A 299 -4.39 -12.03 -14.01
N PRO A 300 -3.32 -11.29 -14.35
CA PRO A 300 -2.58 -10.49 -13.38
C PRO A 300 -3.45 -9.36 -12.79
N VAL A 301 -3.21 -9.03 -11.53
CA VAL A 301 -3.76 -7.85 -10.86
C VAL A 301 -2.77 -6.71 -10.99
N TYR A 302 -3.27 -5.54 -11.37
CA TYR A 302 -2.45 -4.35 -11.62
C TYR A 302 -2.71 -3.33 -10.53
N ALA A 303 -1.67 -2.94 -9.81
CA ALA A 303 -1.69 -1.91 -8.80
C ALA A 303 -0.70 -0.79 -9.15
N VAL A 304 -0.74 0.31 -8.42
CA VAL A 304 0.19 1.43 -8.62
C VAL A 304 0.87 1.84 -7.33
N SER A 305 2.18 2.06 -7.42
CA SER A 305 2.98 2.66 -6.36
C SER A 305 3.19 4.13 -6.67
N ALA A 306 2.36 5.00 -6.09
CA ALA A 306 2.40 6.44 -6.32
C ALA A 306 3.73 7.06 -5.88
N GLY A 307 4.32 6.53 -4.81
CA GLY A 307 5.60 6.98 -4.27
C GLY A 307 6.81 6.59 -5.13
N HIS A 308 6.68 5.51 -5.91
CA HIS A 308 7.76 4.98 -6.75
C HIS A 308 7.58 5.27 -8.23
N GLY A 309 6.44 5.83 -8.66
CA GLY A 309 6.19 6.06 -10.08
C GLY A 309 6.06 4.78 -10.89
N GLN A 310 5.49 3.73 -10.32
CA GLN A 310 5.52 2.37 -10.86
C GLN A 310 4.13 1.74 -10.99
N LEU A 311 3.96 0.95 -12.06
CA LEU A 311 2.92 -0.07 -12.16
C LEU A 311 3.42 -1.35 -11.50
N VAL A 312 2.69 -1.85 -10.51
CA VAL A 312 2.98 -3.10 -9.79
C VAL A 312 2.04 -4.19 -10.31
N VAL A 313 2.57 -5.35 -10.63
CA VAL A 313 1.84 -6.46 -11.24
C VAL A 313 1.98 -7.68 -10.36
N LEU A 314 0.85 -8.19 -9.85
CA LEU A 314 0.74 -9.46 -9.16
C LEU A 314 0.19 -10.51 -10.13
N ASP A 315 0.85 -11.64 -10.27
CA ASP A 315 0.27 -12.82 -10.91
C ASP A 315 -0.12 -13.85 -9.83
N PRO A 316 -1.43 -14.00 -9.53
CA PRO A 316 -1.91 -14.95 -8.53
C PRO A 316 -1.68 -16.42 -8.90
N LYS A 317 -1.58 -16.75 -10.20
CA LYS A 317 -1.34 -18.13 -10.66
C LYS A 317 0.11 -18.54 -10.42
N GLU A 318 1.02 -17.63 -10.70
CA GLU A 318 2.47 -17.84 -10.50
C GLU A 318 2.92 -17.54 -9.06
N ASN A 319 2.05 -16.93 -8.24
CA ASN A 319 2.39 -16.41 -6.91
C ASN A 319 3.61 -15.48 -6.99
N SER A 320 3.62 -14.56 -7.95
CA SER A 320 4.76 -13.70 -8.26
C SER A 320 4.36 -12.24 -8.41
N THR A 321 5.28 -11.32 -8.15
CA THR A 321 5.06 -9.88 -8.33
C THR A 321 6.25 -9.23 -9.00
N TYR A 322 6.01 -8.19 -9.80
CA TYR A 322 7.06 -7.33 -10.34
C TYR A 322 6.55 -5.89 -10.50
N ALA A 323 7.45 -4.94 -10.75
CA ALA A 323 7.11 -3.55 -10.97
C ALA A 323 7.74 -3.03 -12.26
N VAL A 324 7.07 -2.07 -12.91
CA VAL A 324 7.52 -1.40 -14.13
C VAL A 324 7.47 0.10 -13.90
N ASP A 325 8.58 0.78 -14.12
CA ASP A 325 8.64 2.24 -14.13
C ASP A 325 7.70 2.82 -15.20
N ILE A 326 6.88 3.79 -14.80
CA ILE A 326 6.05 4.55 -15.72
C ILE A 326 6.93 5.67 -16.31
N PRO A 327 7.12 5.74 -17.64
CA PRO A 327 8.02 6.72 -18.22
C PRO A 327 7.42 8.12 -18.19
N THR A 328 8.30 9.11 -18.11
CA THR A 328 8.00 10.52 -18.37
C THR A 328 8.42 10.89 -19.79
N ARG A 329 7.81 11.92 -20.37
CA ARG A 329 8.29 12.56 -21.61
C ARG A 329 9.44 13.53 -21.35
N ALA A 330 9.41 14.22 -20.21
CA ALA A 330 10.49 15.08 -19.75
C ALA A 330 11.52 14.28 -18.94
N GLU A 331 12.72 14.82 -18.80
CA GLU A 331 13.73 14.27 -17.88
C GLU A 331 13.17 14.16 -16.47
N ARG A 332 13.41 13.02 -15.80
CA ARG A 332 12.75 12.68 -14.54
C ARG A 332 12.98 13.76 -13.50
N GLU A 333 14.19 14.26 -13.36
CA GLU A 333 14.61 15.28 -12.38
C GLU A 333 13.85 16.61 -12.54
N SER A 334 13.31 16.90 -13.73
CA SER A 334 12.52 18.10 -13.98
C SER A 334 11.07 17.97 -13.53
N VAL A 335 10.57 16.75 -13.35
CA VAL A 335 9.18 16.49 -12.96
C VAL A 335 9.08 16.48 -11.42
N PRO A 336 8.27 17.36 -10.83
CA PRO A 336 8.22 17.49 -9.38
C PRO A 336 7.52 16.30 -8.73
N SER A 337 8.12 15.75 -7.67
CA SER A 337 7.42 14.82 -6.77
C SER A 337 6.34 15.55 -5.99
N ARG A 338 5.23 14.86 -5.67
CA ARG A 338 4.20 15.38 -4.75
C ARG A 338 4.59 15.25 -3.27
N PHE A 339 5.68 14.55 -2.97
CA PHE A 339 6.09 14.23 -1.62
C PHE A 339 7.17 15.22 -1.13
N PRO A 340 6.86 16.05 -0.12
CA PRO A 340 7.81 17.03 0.40
C PRO A 340 8.93 16.35 1.19
N LYS A 341 10.02 17.09 1.44
CA LYS A 341 11.04 16.67 2.40
C LYS A 341 10.43 16.60 3.81
N PRO A 342 10.78 15.60 4.63
CA PRO A 342 10.32 15.54 6.01
C PRO A 342 10.84 16.76 6.79
N VAL A 343 9.94 17.49 7.45
CA VAL A 343 10.30 18.61 8.35
C VAL A 343 10.85 18.13 9.69
N MET A 344 10.50 16.90 10.07
CA MET A 344 10.96 16.21 11.26
C MET A 344 11.25 14.75 10.95
N ALA A 345 12.28 14.20 11.57
CA ALA A 345 12.71 12.82 11.36
C ALA A 345 11.56 11.82 11.61
N SER A 346 11.41 10.88 10.69
CA SER A 346 10.61 9.67 10.84
C SER A 346 11.14 8.83 12.01
N LEU A 347 10.23 8.22 12.77
CA LEU A 347 10.56 7.29 13.85
C LEU A 347 11.20 5.98 13.33
N HIS A 348 11.04 5.68 12.04
CA HIS A 348 11.53 4.44 11.42
C HIS A 348 12.67 4.68 10.42
N TRP A 349 12.61 5.80 9.69
CA TRP A 349 13.51 6.08 8.56
C TRP A 349 14.38 7.33 8.76
N GLY A 350 14.34 7.94 9.94
CA GLY A 350 15.10 9.16 10.22
C GLY A 350 14.77 10.29 9.24
N ASN A 351 15.80 10.93 8.68
CA ASN A 351 15.65 12.04 7.74
C ASN A 351 15.56 11.61 6.26
N GLU A 352 15.34 10.33 5.98
CA GLU A 352 15.22 9.84 4.62
C GLU A 352 14.01 10.46 3.90
N HIS A 353 14.26 11.06 2.72
CA HIS A 353 13.21 11.64 1.87
C HIS A 353 12.59 10.56 0.98
N LEU A 354 11.83 9.66 1.60
CA LEU A 354 11.08 8.64 0.88
C LEU A 354 10.15 9.30 -0.15
N TRP A 355 10.10 8.71 -1.34
CA TRP A 355 9.27 9.16 -2.48
C TRP A 355 9.64 10.55 -3.04
N GLY A 356 10.80 11.08 -2.65
CA GLY A 356 11.44 12.23 -3.28
C GLY A 356 12.01 11.88 -4.65
N ASN A 357 12.01 12.84 -5.56
CA ASN A 357 12.64 12.68 -6.87
C ASN A 357 13.84 13.63 -6.97
N PRO A 358 15.07 13.13 -7.25
CA PRO A 358 15.50 11.71 -7.28
C PRO A 358 15.60 11.08 -5.86
N PRO A 359 15.69 9.74 -5.72
CA PRO A 359 15.88 8.71 -6.76
C PRO A 359 14.59 8.08 -7.31
N TYR A 360 13.43 8.37 -6.71
CA TYR A 360 12.18 7.73 -7.09
C TYR A 360 11.60 8.32 -8.39
N ASN A 361 10.90 7.50 -9.17
CA ASN A 361 10.29 7.95 -10.42
C ASN A 361 9.09 8.88 -10.12
N PRO A 362 9.04 10.08 -10.71
CA PRO A 362 8.05 11.11 -10.37
C PRO A 362 6.68 10.94 -11.05
N ALA A 363 6.44 9.82 -11.73
CA ALA A 363 5.20 9.59 -12.47
C ALA A 363 3.93 9.61 -11.58
N ASP A 364 4.06 9.40 -10.27
CA ASP A 364 2.97 9.52 -9.28
C ASP A 364 1.62 8.94 -9.77
N PRO A 365 1.59 7.64 -10.14
CA PRO A 365 0.42 7.05 -10.74
C PRO A 365 -0.76 6.93 -9.79
N HIS A 366 -1.95 6.92 -10.38
CA HIS A 366 -3.20 6.72 -9.67
C HIS A 366 -4.21 5.96 -10.54
N ASN A 367 -5.10 5.22 -9.87
CA ASN A 367 -6.28 4.58 -10.43
C ASN A 367 -6.03 3.78 -11.73
N PRO A 368 -5.35 2.63 -11.64
CA PRO A 368 -5.24 1.75 -12.79
C PRO A 368 -6.64 1.25 -13.18
N MET A 369 -6.94 1.22 -14.48
CA MET A 369 -8.19 0.68 -15.04
C MET A 369 -7.88 -0.10 -16.31
N LEU A 370 -8.70 -1.10 -16.63
CA LEU A 370 -8.58 -1.87 -17.87
C LEU A 370 -9.61 -1.39 -18.89
N ASP A 371 -9.20 -1.25 -20.14
CA ASP A 371 -10.13 -1.09 -21.27
C ASP A 371 -10.47 -2.45 -21.91
N SER A 372 -11.45 -2.50 -22.84
CA SER A 372 -11.84 -3.75 -23.53
C SER A 372 -10.72 -4.46 -24.29
N LYS A 373 -9.57 -3.80 -24.54
CA LYS A 373 -8.41 -4.38 -25.22
C LYS A 373 -7.43 -5.04 -24.26
N GLY A 374 -7.65 -4.88 -22.95
CA GLY A 374 -6.78 -5.37 -21.89
C GLY A 374 -5.57 -4.44 -21.63
N ARG A 375 -5.64 -3.17 -22.03
CA ARG A 375 -4.59 -2.18 -21.74
C ARG A 375 -4.86 -1.58 -20.37
N VAL A 376 -3.80 -1.36 -19.60
CA VAL A 376 -3.86 -0.82 -18.23
C VAL A 376 -3.64 0.69 -18.30
N TRP A 377 -4.72 1.45 -18.16
CA TRP A 377 -4.73 2.90 -18.10
C TRP A 377 -4.45 3.38 -16.69
N THR A 378 -3.67 4.45 -16.54
CA THR A 378 -3.42 5.14 -15.27
C THR A 378 -3.47 6.64 -15.51
N THR A 379 -3.75 7.43 -14.47
CA THR A 379 -3.33 8.83 -14.46
C THR A 379 -1.91 8.90 -13.94
N SER A 380 -1.06 9.70 -14.58
CA SER A 380 0.37 9.78 -14.26
C SER A 380 0.97 11.08 -14.76
N LYS A 381 1.97 11.60 -14.05
CA LYS A 381 2.79 12.72 -14.53
C LYS A 381 3.66 12.25 -15.68
N ILE A 382 3.65 13.00 -16.77
CA ILE A 382 4.57 12.76 -17.89
C ILE A 382 5.54 13.93 -18.11
N ARG A 383 5.30 15.07 -17.45
CA ARG A 383 6.04 16.33 -17.61
C ARG A 383 5.88 17.23 -16.37
N PRO A 384 6.63 18.34 -16.25
CA PRO A 384 6.40 19.35 -15.22
C PRO A 384 4.99 19.94 -15.29
N ASN A 385 4.55 20.57 -14.19
CA ASN A 385 3.17 21.05 -14.04
C ASN A 385 2.77 22.14 -15.06
N GLN A 386 3.72 22.80 -15.72
CA GLN A 386 3.45 23.81 -16.73
C GLN A 386 2.80 23.18 -17.96
N ASP A 387 1.64 23.71 -18.38
CA ASP A 387 0.96 23.20 -19.57
C ASP A 387 1.69 23.54 -20.87
N PRO A 388 1.58 22.68 -21.91
CA PRO A 388 2.09 22.96 -23.23
C PRO A 388 1.47 24.22 -23.83
N ALA A 389 2.22 24.90 -24.70
CA ALA A 389 1.76 26.13 -25.34
C ALA A 389 0.43 25.96 -26.10
N TRP A 390 0.21 24.81 -26.74
CA TRP A 390 -1.01 24.52 -27.51
C TRP A 390 -2.28 24.46 -26.65
N CYS A 391 -2.17 24.24 -25.33
CA CYS A 391 -3.32 24.30 -24.43
C CYS A 391 -3.91 25.70 -24.32
N ASN A 392 -3.09 26.72 -24.59
CA ASN A 392 -3.40 28.12 -24.41
C ASN A 392 -3.30 28.92 -25.71
N ASP A 393 -3.18 28.23 -26.83
CA ASP A 393 -3.19 28.84 -28.15
C ASP A 393 -4.62 29.27 -28.48
N SER A 394 -4.80 30.48 -29.03
CA SER A 394 -6.10 31.01 -29.43
C SER A 394 -6.85 30.14 -30.46
N SER A 395 -6.16 29.22 -31.14
CA SER A 395 -6.79 28.21 -32.00
C SER A 395 -7.48 27.08 -31.24
N ASN A 396 -7.17 26.89 -29.95
CA ASN A 396 -7.90 25.99 -29.07
C ASN A 396 -9.20 26.66 -28.63
N LYS A 397 -10.33 26.33 -29.26
CA LYS A 397 -11.64 26.92 -28.93
C LYS A 397 -12.03 26.82 -27.44
N TYR A 398 -11.43 25.90 -26.67
CA TYR A 398 -11.69 25.73 -25.24
C TYR A 398 -10.83 26.62 -24.35
N SER A 399 -9.69 27.12 -24.84
CA SER A 399 -8.78 27.98 -24.04
C SER A 399 -9.43 29.30 -23.65
N ASP A 400 -10.36 29.81 -24.45
CA ASP A 400 -11.11 31.03 -24.15
C ASP A 400 -12.16 30.82 -23.05
N TRP A 401 -12.65 29.60 -22.89
CA TRP A 401 -13.71 29.26 -21.95
C TRP A 401 -13.13 28.95 -20.57
N TYR A 402 -12.00 28.24 -20.55
CA TYR A 402 -11.35 27.81 -19.31
C TYR A 402 -9.82 27.68 -19.51
N PRO A 403 -9.06 28.79 -19.41
CA PRO A 403 -7.62 28.80 -19.70
C PRO A 403 -6.83 28.10 -18.59
N LEU A 404 -6.54 26.82 -18.79
CA LEU A 404 -5.67 26.05 -17.91
C LEU A 404 -4.20 26.32 -18.23
N ARG A 405 -3.45 26.68 -17.19
CA ARG A 405 -2.02 27.00 -17.27
C ARG A 405 -1.15 25.95 -16.59
N THR A 406 -1.76 25.10 -15.78
CA THR A 406 -1.09 24.04 -15.05
C THR A 406 -1.90 22.75 -15.02
N SER A 407 -1.21 21.61 -15.10
CA SER A 407 -1.79 20.29 -14.87
C SER A 407 -0.84 19.40 -14.06
N GLY A 408 -1.39 18.69 -13.06
CA GLY A 408 -0.65 17.83 -12.14
C GLY A 408 -0.31 16.48 -12.76
N ARG A 409 -1.33 15.64 -12.99
CA ARG A 409 -1.20 14.34 -13.69
C ARG A 409 -1.92 14.40 -15.03
N GLN A 410 -1.35 13.74 -16.04
CA GLN A 410 -1.96 13.48 -17.33
C GLN A 410 -2.39 11.99 -17.38
N ALA A 411 -2.55 11.40 -18.55
CA ALA A 411 -2.92 9.99 -18.68
C ALA A 411 -1.81 9.17 -19.33
N SER A 412 -1.75 7.88 -19.01
CA SER A 412 -0.94 6.92 -19.75
C SER A 412 -1.63 5.57 -19.78
N PHE A 413 -1.21 4.70 -20.70
CA PHE A 413 -1.57 3.29 -20.62
C PHE A 413 -0.38 2.40 -20.96
N TYR A 414 -0.32 1.27 -20.26
CA TYR A 414 0.56 0.15 -20.53
C TYR A 414 -0.20 -0.92 -21.28
N ASP A 415 0.36 -1.44 -22.36
CA ASP A 415 -0.15 -2.62 -23.05
C ASP A 415 0.63 -3.86 -22.60
N PRO A 416 0.05 -4.76 -21.78
CA PRO A 416 0.74 -5.95 -21.31
C PRO A 416 1.21 -6.89 -22.43
N LYS A 417 0.55 -6.87 -23.60
CA LYS A 417 0.92 -7.75 -24.73
C LYS A 417 2.19 -7.28 -25.43
N THR A 418 2.36 -5.97 -25.56
CA THR A 418 3.53 -5.37 -26.24
C THR A 418 4.58 -4.84 -25.28
N GLN A 419 4.25 -4.77 -23.98
CA GLN A 419 5.05 -4.18 -22.91
C GLN A 419 5.44 -2.72 -23.17
N LYS A 420 4.58 -1.98 -23.88
CA LYS A 420 4.82 -0.59 -24.27
C LYS A 420 3.90 0.36 -23.51
N TRP A 421 4.48 1.50 -23.15
CA TRP A 421 3.76 2.66 -22.62
C TRP A 421 3.34 3.59 -23.74
N ASN A 422 2.12 4.12 -23.62
CA ASN A 422 1.64 5.26 -24.39
C ASN A 422 1.30 6.39 -23.42
N LEU A 423 1.94 7.53 -23.63
CA LEU A 423 1.78 8.71 -22.78
C LEU A 423 0.84 9.69 -23.48
N ILE A 424 -0.22 10.13 -22.80
CA ILE A 424 -1.24 11.02 -23.34
C ILE A 424 -1.14 12.34 -22.59
N ASP A 425 -0.90 13.41 -23.32
CA ASP A 425 -0.81 14.76 -22.75
C ASP A 425 -2.19 15.40 -22.72
N THR A 426 -2.50 16.09 -21.63
CA THR A 426 -3.78 16.75 -21.40
C THR A 426 -3.54 18.20 -20.95
N CYS A 427 -4.47 19.10 -21.30
CA CYS A 427 -4.45 20.47 -20.78
C CYS A 427 -5.00 20.61 -19.37
N PHE A 428 -5.55 19.53 -18.82
CA PHE A 428 -6.17 19.49 -17.49
C PHE A 428 -5.51 18.41 -16.64
N SER A 429 -5.52 18.63 -15.33
CA SER A 429 -5.16 17.62 -14.34
C SER A 429 -6.16 16.47 -14.34
N THR A 430 -5.66 15.26 -14.14
CA THR A 430 -6.47 14.03 -14.01
C THR A 430 -6.21 13.37 -12.65
N HIS A 431 -7.17 12.58 -12.16
CA HIS A 431 -7.04 11.85 -10.89
C HIS A 431 -7.55 10.41 -10.99
N HIS A 432 -8.85 10.17 -10.78
CA HIS A 432 -9.47 8.90 -11.17
C HIS A 432 -9.88 8.98 -12.63
N LEU A 433 -9.78 7.84 -13.31
CA LEU A 433 -10.28 7.65 -14.65
C LEU A 433 -11.34 6.54 -14.66
N GLN A 434 -12.31 6.64 -15.57
CA GLN A 434 -13.36 5.63 -15.66
C GLN A 434 -13.87 5.50 -17.08
N PHE A 435 -14.05 4.26 -17.52
CA PHE A 435 -14.66 3.94 -18.81
C PHE A 435 -16.18 3.88 -18.67
N ASP A 436 -16.86 4.55 -19.60
CA ASP A 436 -18.29 4.39 -19.82
C ASP A 436 -18.62 3.06 -20.49
N ASN A 437 -19.90 2.73 -20.54
CA ASN A 437 -20.41 1.57 -21.29
C ASN A 437 -20.99 1.94 -22.67
N ASP A 438 -20.68 3.13 -23.17
CA ASP A 438 -21.08 3.58 -24.50
C ASP A 438 -20.27 2.87 -25.62
N PRO A 439 -20.73 2.90 -26.89
CA PRO A 439 -20.04 2.23 -27.99
C PRO A 439 -18.61 2.71 -28.27
N ASN A 440 -18.21 3.87 -27.72
CA ASN A 440 -16.89 4.46 -27.92
C ASN A 440 -15.94 4.22 -26.73
N GLU A 441 -16.43 3.61 -25.64
CA GLU A 441 -15.73 3.50 -24.37
C GLU A 441 -15.22 4.86 -23.88
N THR A 442 -16.11 5.85 -23.82
CA THR A 442 -15.75 7.20 -23.38
C THR A 442 -15.02 7.17 -22.04
N VAL A 443 -13.89 7.87 -21.95
CA VAL A 443 -13.07 7.98 -20.73
C VAL A 443 -13.39 9.28 -20.01
N TYR A 444 -13.84 9.18 -18.78
CA TYR A 444 -14.01 10.31 -17.88
C TYR A 444 -12.87 10.41 -16.90
N PHE A 445 -12.50 11.63 -16.54
CA PHE A 445 -11.55 11.92 -15.49
C PHE A 445 -12.20 12.85 -14.46
N ASN A 446 -11.86 12.68 -13.18
CA ASN A 446 -12.04 13.74 -12.19
C ASN A 446 -10.71 14.44 -11.92
N GLU A 447 -10.78 15.56 -11.18
CA GLU A 447 -9.61 16.29 -10.72
C GLU A 447 -9.48 16.24 -9.19
N LEU A 448 -8.24 16.29 -8.68
CA LEU A 448 -7.89 16.08 -7.27
C LEU A 448 -8.23 17.29 -6.37
N SER A 449 -8.07 18.50 -6.89
CA SER A 449 -8.28 19.75 -6.16
C SER A 449 -9.74 20.21 -6.05
N GLY A 450 -10.69 19.46 -6.63
CA GLY A 450 -12.13 19.68 -6.49
C GLY A 450 -12.80 20.09 -7.80
N PRO A 451 -14.07 20.53 -7.77
CA PRO A 451 -14.66 21.17 -8.94
C PRO A 451 -13.83 22.42 -9.28
N ILE A 452 -13.19 22.34 -10.44
CA ILE A 452 -12.43 23.39 -11.11
C ILE A 452 -13.39 24.39 -11.75
#